data_AF-A0A8D9ETR8-F1
#
_entry.id   AF-A0A8D9ETR8-F1
#
_cell.length_a   1.000
_cell.length_b   1.000
_cell.length_c   1.000
_cell.angle_alpha   90.00
_cell.angle_beta   90.00
_cell.angle_gamma   90.00
#
_symmetry.space_group_name_H-M   'P 1'
#
loop_
_entity.id
_entity.type
_entity.pdbx_description
1 polymer ?
#
loop_
_entity_poly.entity_id
_entity_poly.type
_entity_poly.pdbx_seq_one_letter_code
_entity_poly.pdbx_strand_id
1 'polypeptide(L)'
;MTMMCNYYVLGLVPFKSKTIPSRAELAKYVLDQDTNSLVILSTREHCKSLNGACLDQIGSEEIICIAEDSFDCAPGKKKKAQSKLTKLEDNASRTPGQEHQLVLKQDCRVMLTRNFDVSTGLVNGSLGRISEFKYDPDGKLDFVQVQFGDELHDIERTTSKFEIFPGAFIYRKMPPDYCICHHGAQMSGNLH
;
A
#
# COMPACT_ATOMS: atom_id res chain seq x y z
N MET A 1 -15.52 -10.35 32.44
CA MET A 1 -14.95 -10.44 31.08
C MET A 1 -15.29 -9.15 30.39
N THR A 2 -14.37 -8.19 30.40
CA THR A 2 -14.62 -6.82 29.96
C THR A 2 -14.42 -6.74 28.45
N MET A 3 -15.51 -6.57 27.70
CA MET A 3 -15.45 -6.19 26.29
C MET A 3 -14.83 -4.79 26.21
N MET A 4 -13.59 -4.70 25.73
CA MET A 4 -13.02 -3.43 25.28
C MET A 4 -13.63 -3.11 23.93
N CYS A 5 -14.63 -2.23 23.93
CA CYS A 5 -15.13 -1.60 22.72
C CYS A 5 -14.14 -0.48 22.35
N ASN A 6 -13.37 -0.67 21.28
CA ASN A 6 -12.48 0.36 20.75
C ASN A 6 -13.33 1.55 20.27
N TYR A 7 -13.33 2.62 21.05
CA TYR A 7 -13.88 3.90 20.64
C TYR A 7 -12.93 4.53 19.63
N TYR A 8 -13.39 4.73 18.39
CA TYR A 8 -12.73 5.64 17.46
C TYR A 8 -12.82 7.06 18.05
N VAL A 9 -11.72 7.60 18.54
CA VAL A 9 -11.66 9.00 18.97
C VAL A 9 -11.61 9.85 17.70
N LEU A 10 -12.75 10.41 17.32
CA LEU A 10 -12.83 11.47 16.32
C LEU A 10 -12.26 12.76 16.93
N GLY A 11 -10.93 12.86 16.95
CA GLY A 11 -10.22 14.06 17.39
C GLY A 11 -10.05 15.03 16.22
N LEU A 12 -10.45 16.29 16.40
CA LEU A 12 -9.95 17.36 15.55
C LEU A 12 -8.44 17.46 15.76
N VAL A 13 -7.64 17.38 14.68
CA VAL A 13 -6.19 17.58 14.79
C VAL A 13 -5.97 19.02 15.29
N PRO A 14 -5.36 19.22 16.47
CA PRO A 14 -5.20 20.54 17.06
C PRO A 14 -4.04 21.26 16.38
N PHE A 15 -4.23 21.68 15.13
CA PHE A 15 -3.31 22.59 14.48
C PHE A 15 -3.44 23.95 15.17
N LYS A 16 -2.46 24.27 16.01
CA LYS A 16 -2.32 25.59 16.67
C LYS A 16 -1.97 26.72 15.67
N SER A 17 -1.82 26.40 14.39
CA SER A 17 -1.42 27.34 13.35
C SER A 17 -2.60 28.21 12.90
N LYS A 18 -2.34 29.51 12.73
CA LYS A 18 -3.27 30.44 12.06
C LYS A 18 -3.26 30.29 10.53
N THR A 19 -2.37 29.46 10.00
CA THR A 19 -2.21 29.17 8.56
C THR A 19 -2.42 27.69 8.30
N ILE A 20 -2.78 27.34 7.06
CA ILE A 20 -2.92 25.94 6.62
C ILE A 20 -1.58 25.23 6.88
N PRO A 21 -1.55 24.12 7.64
CA PRO A 21 -0.32 23.41 7.94
C PRO A 21 0.34 22.94 6.64
N SER A 22 1.66 23.06 6.59
CA SER A 22 2.44 22.53 5.47
C SER A 22 2.32 21.01 5.41
N ARG A 23 2.55 20.44 4.22
CA ARG A 23 2.54 18.98 4.03
C ARG A 23 3.53 18.26 4.95
N ALA A 24 4.69 18.87 5.23
CA ALA A 24 5.69 18.32 6.12
C ALA A 24 5.21 18.29 7.59
N GLU A 25 4.55 19.35 8.06
CA GLU A 25 4.00 19.39 9.42
C GLU A 25 2.88 18.36 9.61
N LEU A 26 2.01 18.18 8.61
CA LEU A 26 0.98 17.15 8.64
C LEU A 26 1.59 15.74 8.66
N ALA A 27 2.57 15.48 7.79
CA ALA A 27 3.26 14.20 7.76
C ALA A 27 3.97 13.90 9.09
N LYS A 28 4.63 14.89 9.71
CA LYS A 28 5.24 14.73 11.03
C LYS A 28 4.19 14.36 12.08
N TYR A 29 3.08 15.11 12.15
CA TYR A 29 1.99 14.83 13.07
C TYR A 29 1.48 13.40 12.93
N VAL A 30 1.32 12.94 11.69
CA VAL A 30 0.84 11.59 11.36
C VAL A 30 1.85 10.53 11.78
N LEU A 31 3.14 10.74 11.53
CA LEU A 31 4.21 9.84 11.94
C LEU A 31 4.35 9.77 13.48
N ASP A 32 3.98 10.82 14.20
CA ASP A 32 3.97 10.86 15.67
C ASP A 32 2.76 10.13 16.31
N GLN A 33 1.73 9.77 15.52
CA GLN A 33 0.58 9.01 16.04
C GLN A 33 0.93 7.53 16.30
N ASP A 34 0.07 6.78 16.98
CA ASP A 34 0.22 5.31 17.06
C ASP A 34 0.14 4.65 15.66
N THR A 35 0.80 3.52 15.45
CA THR A 35 0.79 2.76 14.19
C THR A 35 -0.61 2.26 13.80
N ASN A 36 -1.51 2.12 14.77
CA ASN A 36 -2.91 1.75 14.53
C ASN A 36 -3.80 2.93 14.12
N SER A 37 -3.23 4.13 13.94
CA SER A 37 -3.98 5.31 13.52
C SER A 37 -4.11 5.37 11.99
N LEU A 38 -5.35 5.44 11.50
CA LEU A 38 -5.66 5.60 10.08
C LEU A 38 -5.98 7.07 9.76
N VAL A 39 -5.40 7.58 8.68
CA VAL A 39 -5.71 8.92 8.15
C VAL A 39 -6.58 8.76 6.91
N ILE A 40 -7.78 9.36 6.94
CA ILE A 40 -8.71 9.33 5.81
C ILE A 40 -8.71 10.70 5.15
N LEU A 41 -8.43 10.72 3.84
CA LEU A 41 -8.44 11.93 3.02
C LEU A 41 -9.46 11.80 1.88
N SER A 42 -9.95 12.95 1.41
CA SER A 42 -11.05 13.04 0.44
C SER A 42 -10.70 12.55 -0.97
N THR A 43 -9.41 12.57 -1.35
CA THR A 43 -8.96 12.19 -2.69
C THR A 43 -7.70 11.34 -2.64
N ARG A 44 -7.53 10.47 -3.65
CA ARG A 44 -6.30 9.68 -3.84
C ARG A 44 -5.06 10.56 -3.98
N GLU A 45 -5.18 11.71 -4.62
CA GLU A 45 -4.05 12.63 -4.81
C GLU A 45 -3.56 13.19 -3.47
N HIS A 46 -4.47 13.54 -2.56
CA HIS A 46 -4.10 13.95 -1.20
C HIS A 46 -3.42 12.81 -0.44
N CYS A 47 -3.90 11.57 -0.61
CA CYS A 47 -3.28 10.38 -0.03
C CYS A 47 -1.86 10.18 -0.54
N LYS A 48 -1.67 10.23 -1.86
CA LYS A 48 -0.35 10.11 -2.49
C LYS A 48 0.59 11.21 -2.02
N SER A 49 0.12 12.45 -1.96
CA SER A 49 0.94 13.57 -1.50
C SER A 49 1.32 13.45 -0.02
N LEU A 50 0.43 12.96 0.84
CA LEU A 50 0.74 12.76 2.26
C LEU A 50 1.68 11.56 2.45
N ASN A 51 1.41 10.44 1.77
CA ASN A 51 2.27 9.25 1.78
C ASN A 51 3.71 9.60 1.37
N GLY A 52 3.89 10.37 0.29
CA GLY A 52 5.20 10.85 -0.12
C GLY A 52 5.88 11.70 0.95
N ALA A 53 5.16 12.69 1.51
CA ALA A 53 5.71 13.54 2.56
C ALA A 53 6.06 12.78 3.87
N CYS A 54 5.33 11.71 4.19
CA CYS A 54 5.68 10.80 5.29
C CYS A 54 6.92 9.98 4.95
N LEU A 55 7.02 9.44 3.74
CA LEU A 55 8.16 8.66 3.28
C LEU A 55 9.44 9.50 3.25
N ASP A 56 9.36 10.77 2.82
CA ASP A 56 10.48 11.72 2.80
C ASP A 56 11.06 11.98 4.19
N GLN A 57 10.25 11.87 5.25
CA GLN A 57 10.68 12.10 6.63
C GLN A 57 11.31 10.87 7.28
N ILE A 58 11.19 9.70 6.66
CA ILE A 58 11.84 8.48 7.12
C ILE A 58 13.28 8.48 6.63
N GLY A 59 14.23 8.38 7.57
CA GLY A 59 15.66 8.48 7.29
C GLY A 59 16.33 7.21 6.73
N SER A 60 15.61 6.10 6.62
CA SER A 60 16.11 4.87 6.03
C SER A 60 16.12 4.92 4.50
N GLU A 61 16.88 4.02 3.88
CA GLU A 61 17.04 3.95 2.43
C GLU A 61 15.74 3.58 1.71
N GLU A 62 15.55 4.16 0.52
CA GLU A 62 14.43 3.83 -0.36
C GLU A 62 14.67 2.51 -1.08
N ILE A 63 13.70 1.62 -0.95
CA ILE A 63 13.65 0.36 -1.68
C ILE A 63 12.55 0.44 -2.71
N ILE A 64 12.98 0.35 -3.97
CA ILE A 64 12.08 0.38 -5.11
C ILE A 64 11.67 -1.03 -5.46
N CYS A 65 10.40 -1.33 -5.22
CA CYS A 65 9.76 -2.57 -5.54
C CYS A 65 9.12 -2.48 -6.93
N ILE A 66 9.70 -3.17 -7.92
CA ILE A 66 9.15 -3.22 -9.28
C ILE A 66 8.35 -4.51 -9.45
N ALA A 67 7.15 -4.39 -10.01
CA ALA A 67 6.30 -5.53 -10.29
C ALA A 67 6.78 -6.30 -11.55
N GLU A 68 6.70 -7.62 -11.49
CA GLU A 68 7.03 -8.51 -12.62
C GLU A 68 5.74 -8.90 -13.34
N ASP A 69 5.65 -8.56 -14.62
CA ASP A 69 4.47 -8.84 -15.44
C ASP A 69 4.68 -9.99 -16.41
N SER A 70 3.71 -10.89 -16.46
CA SER A 70 3.57 -11.89 -17.51
C SER A 70 2.23 -11.78 -18.22
N PHE A 71 2.21 -12.08 -19.51
CA PHE A 71 1.07 -11.84 -20.39
C PHE A 71 0.48 -13.16 -20.85
N ASP A 72 -0.81 -13.33 -20.61
CA ASP A 72 -1.60 -14.45 -21.08
C ASP A 72 -2.58 -13.96 -22.14
N CYS A 73 -2.12 -14.03 -23.38
CA CYS A 73 -2.87 -13.62 -24.56
C CYS A 73 -2.34 -14.32 -25.81
N ALA A 74 -3.16 -14.37 -26.86
CA ALA A 74 -2.77 -14.98 -28.13
C ALA A 74 -1.49 -14.32 -28.73
N PRO A 75 -0.67 -15.05 -29.52
CA PRO A 75 0.64 -14.59 -30.01
C PRO A 75 0.67 -13.24 -30.75
N GLY A 76 -0.46 -12.74 -31.30
CA GLY A 76 -0.57 -11.42 -31.93
C GLY A 76 -1.05 -10.27 -31.01
N LYS A 77 -1.47 -10.58 -29.79
CA LYS A 77 -2.13 -9.63 -28.87
C LYS A 77 -1.18 -9.02 -27.83
N LYS A 78 0.00 -9.59 -27.62
CA LYS A 78 0.96 -9.17 -26.59
C LYS A 78 1.36 -7.69 -26.71
N LYS A 79 1.73 -7.24 -27.92
CA LYS A 79 2.12 -5.83 -28.16
C LYS A 79 0.97 -4.85 -27.85
N LYS A 80 -0.27 -5.24 -28.17
CA LYS A 80 -1.48 -4.46 -27.85
C LYS A 80 -1.75 -4.43 -26.35
N ALA A 81 -1.55 -5.55 -25.65
CA ALA A 81 -1.68 -5.64 -24.20
C ALA A 81 -0.66 -4.76 -23.50
N GLN A 82 0.61 -4.81 -23.91
CA GLN A 82 1.67 -3.98 -23.35
C GLN A 82 1.41 -2.48 -23.56
N SER A 83 1.03 -2.06 -24.78
CA SER A 83 0.71 -0.65 -25.04
C SER A 83 -0.48 -0.15 -24.22
N LYS A 84 -1.48 -1.01 -23.97
CA LYS A 84 -2.62 -0.65 -23.12
C LYS A 84 -2.23 -0.58 -21.64
N LEU A 85 -1.37 -1.50 -21.18
CA LEU A 85 -0.86 -1.49 -19.81
C LEU A 85 -0.14 -0.17 -19.51
N THR A 86 0.81 0.23 -20.35
CA THR A 86 1.56 1.49 -20.18
C THR A 86 0.63 2.69 -20.10
N LYS A 87 -0.39 2.76 -20.96
CA LYS A 87 -1.39 3.84 -20.91
C LYS A 87 -2.26 3.84 -19.64
N LEU A 88 -2.46 2.69 -19.01
CA LEU A 88 -3.17 2.59 -17.74
C LEU A 88 -2.29 3.05 -16.58
N GLU A 89 -1.00 2.73 -16.63
CA GLU A 89 0.00 3.16 -15.64
C GLU A 89 0.20 4.67 -15.67
N ASP A 90 0.23 5.28 -16.86
CA ASP A 90 0.29 6.75 -17.02
C ASP A 90 -0.98 7.45 -16.48
N ASN A 91 -2.10 6.74 -16.42
CA ASN A 91 -3.39 7.23 -15.91
C ASN A 91 -3.68 6.65 -14.52
N ALA A 92 -2.85 7.02 -13.53
CA ALA A 92 -2.84 6.54 -12.14
C ALA A 92 -4.13 6.78 -11.31
N SER A 93 -5.24 7.14 -11.95
CA SER A 93 -6.56 7.38 -11.35
C SER A 93 -7.53 6.20 -11.46
N ARG A 94 -7.25 5.20 -12.31
CA ARG A 94 -8.29 4.24 -12.74
C ARG A 94 -8.37 2.93 -11.98
N THR A 95 -7.35 2.52 -11.24
CA THR A 95 -7.44 1.26 -10.47
C THR A 95 -6.56 1.31 -9.22
N PRO A 96 -7.14 1.38 -8.00
CA PRO A 96 -6.39 1.04 -6.80
C PRO A 96 -5.87 -0.41 -6.87
N GLY A 97 -4.63 -0.65 -6.45
CA GLY A 97 -4.05 -2.00 -6.35
C GLY A 97 -3.30 -2.51 -7.58
N GLN A 98 -2.91 -1.64 -8.52
CA GLN A 98 -2.12 -2.02 -9.71
C GLN A 98 -0.95 -1.08 -9.96
N GLU A 99 -0.31 -0.55 -8.91
CA GLU A 99 0.90 0.25 -9.09
C GLU A 99 2.03 -0.68 -9.60
N HIS A 100 2.72 -0.28 -10.67
CA HIS A 100 3.84 -1.06 -11.21
C HIS A 100 5.10 -0.93 -10.35
N GLN A 101 5.18 0.16 -9.59
CA GLN A 101 6.28 0.50 -8.73
C GLN A 101 5.74 0.89 -7.36
N LEU A 102 6.35 0.38 -6.30
CA LEU A 102 6.10 0.78 -4.93
C LEU A 102 7.43 1.18 -4.29
N VAL A 103 7.47 2.35 -3.66
CA VAL A 103 8.65 2.81 -2.92
C VAL A 103 8.40 2.58 -1.44
N LEU A 104 9.27 1.83 -0.79
CA LEU A 104 9.19 1.49 0.62
C LEU A 104 10.45 1.96 1.34
N LYS A 105 10.31 2.17 2.65
CA LYS A 105 11.41 2.46 3.56
C LYS A 105 11.23 1.61 4.82
N GLN A 106 12.33 1.26 5.48
CA GLN A 106 12.25 0.66 6.80
C GLN A 106 11.53 1.64 7.73
N ASP A 107 10.74 1.14 8.66
CA ASP A 107 9.88 1.91 9.56
C ASP A 107 8.65 2.57 8.93
N CYS A 108 8.41 2.43 7.62
CA CYS A 108 7.19 2.98 7.02
C CYS A 108 5.95 2.16 7.43
N ARG A 109 4.81 2.85 7.47
CA ARG A 109 3.52 2.24 7.82
C ARG A 109 2.86 1.66 6.58
N VAL A 110 2.40 0.43 6.70
CA VAL A 110 1.73 -0.33 5.63
C VAL A 110 0.37 -0.86 6.08
N MET A 111 -0.57 -0.96 5.14
CA MET A 111 -1.88 -1.55 5.37
C MET A 111 -2.07 -2.74 4.42
N LEU A 112 -2.47 -3.89 4.94
CA LEU A 112 -2.84 -5.04 4.11
C LEU A 112 -4.06 -4.70 3.27
N THR A 113 -4.04 -5.06 1.99
CA THR A 113 -5.19 -4.87 1.08
C THR A 113 -5.92 -6.18 0.74
N ARG A 114 -5.49 -7.28 1.36
CA ARG A 114 -6.06 -8.62 1.25
C ARG A 114 -5.95 -9.35 2.58
N ASN A 115 -6.68 -10.45 2.68
CA ASN A 115 -6.50 -11.38 3.79
C ASN A 115 -5.18 -12.12 3.61
N PHE A 116 -4.34 -12.05 4.64
CA PHE A 116 -3.09 -12.79 4.74
C PHE A 116 -3.32 -14.08 5.54
N ASP A 117 -3.84 -13.95 6.74
CA ASP A 117 -4.22 -15.07 7.60
C ASP A 117 -5.45 -14.72 8.44
N VAL A 118 -6.56 -15.34 8.09
CA VAL A 118 -7.85 -15.11 8.76
C VAL A 118 -7.84 -15.70 10.18
N SER A 119 -7.04 -16.72 10.45
CA SER A 119 -6.99 -17.38 11.76
C SER A 119 -6.32 -16.53 12.83
N THR A 120 -5.35 -15.71 12.43
CA THR A 120 -4.63 -14.74 13.29
C THR A 120 -5.22 -13.33 13.21
N GLY A 121 -6.26 -13.12 12.40
CA GLY A 121 -6.89 -11.81 12.23
C GLY A 121 -6.13 -10.84 11.33
N LEU A 122 -5.12 -11.31 10.59
CA LEU A 122 -4.41 -10.55 9.57
C LEU A 122 -5.23 -10.48 8.28
N VAL A 123 -6.21 -9.58 8.30
CA VAL A 123 -7.18 -9.38 7.23
C VAL A 123 -6.92 -8.08 6.47
N ASN A 124 -7.66 -7.87 5.38
CA ASN A 124 -7.66 -6.59 4.68
C ASN A 124 -7.97 -5.43 5.66
N GLY A 125 -7.12 -4.41 5.66
CA GLY A 125 -7.18 -3.25 6.55
C GLY A 125 -6.25 -3.33 7.76
N SER A 126 -5.61 -4.47 8.04
CA SER A 126 -4.63 -4.56 9.13
C SER A 126 -3.45 -3.62 8.88
N LEU A 127 -3.13 -2.81 9.89
CA LEU A 127 -2.06 -1.82 9.86
C LEU A 127 -0.80 -2.42 10.50
N GLY A 128 0.35 -2.17 9.88
CA GLY A 128 1.64 -2.63 10.35
C GLY A 128 2.77 -1.65 10.02
N ARG A 129 3.97 -1.99 10.46
CA ARG A 129 5.20 -1.23 10.22
C ARG A 129 6.27 -2.14 9.64
N ILE A 130 6.96 -1.69 8.58
CA ILE A 130 8.06 -2.47 8.01
C ILE A 130 9.21 -2.52 9.01
N SER A 131 9.59 -3.73 9.40
CA SER A 131 10.73 -4.00 10.27
C SER A 131 12.02 -4.16 9.45
N GLU A 132 11.99 -4.99 8.40
CA GLU A 132 13.19 -5.35 7.63
C GLU A 132 12.83 -5.82 6.21
N PHE A 133 13.81 -5.75 5.30
CA PHE A 133 13.75 -6.28 3.95
C PHE A 133 14.71 -7.45 3.81
N LYS A 134 14.20 -8.60 3.36
CA LYS A 134 14.98 -9.84 3.19
C LYS A 134 15.21 -10.11 1.71
N TYR A 135 16.46 -10.40 1.37
CA TYR A 135 16.89 -10.60 -0.01
C TYR A 135 17.27 -12.07 -0.23
N ASP A 136 16.99 -12.56 -1.43
CA ASP A 136 17.45 -13.86 -1.89
C ASP A 136 18.99 -13.85 -2.14
N PRO A 137 19.61 -15.02 -2.37
CA PRO A 137 21.04 -15.09 -2.69
C PRO A 137 21.46 -14.34 -3.97
N ASP A 138 20.52 -14.05 -4.87
CA ASP A 138 20.74 -13.28 -6.10
C ASP A 138 20.61 -11.76 -5.86
N GLY A 139 20.34 -11.34 -4.62
CA GLY A 139 20.19 -9.95 -4.21
C GLY A 139 18.83 -9.33 -4.54
N LYS A 140 17.82 -10.14 -4.89
CA LYS A 140 16.46 -9.66 -5.12
C LYS A 140 15.65 -9.70 -3.84
N LEU A 141 14.78 -8.71 -3.66
CA LEU A 141 13.86 -8.68 -2.52
C LEU A 141 12.91 -9.89 -2.57
N ASP A 142 13.03 -10.75 -1.55
CA ASP A 142 12.26 -11.98 -1.39
C ASP A 142 11.03 -11.74 -0.50
N PHE A 143 11.27 -11.31 0.74
CA PHE A 143 10.24 -11.00 1.73
C PHE A 143 10.41 -9.60 2.31
N VAL A 144 9.29 -9.01 2.72
CA VAL A 144 9.31 -7.84 3.59
C VAL A 144 8.76 -8.29 4.94
N GLN A 145 9.54 -8.08 5.99
CA GLN A 145 9.09 -8.37 7.34
C GLN A 145 8.30 -7.17 7.87
N VAL A 146 7.07 -7.43 8.27
CA VAL A 146 6.15 -6.41 8.78
C VAL A 146 5.72 -6.77 10.18
N GLN A 147 5.76 -5.79 11.07
CA GLN A 147 5.25 -5.89 12.42
C GLN A 147 3.76 -5.52 12.43
N PHE A 148 2.90 -6.44 12.88
CA PHE A 148 1.49 -6.22 13.16
C PHE A 148 1.25 -6.41 14.66
N GLY A 149 0.94 -5.33 15.37
CA GLY A 149 0.92 -5.36 16.83
C GLY A 149 2.30 -5.77 17.39
N ASP A 150 2.34 -6.86 18.16
CA ASP A 150 3.57 -7.39 18.76
C ASP A 150 4.24 -8.50 17.94
N GLU A 151 3.66 -8.89 16.80
CA GLU A 151 4.14 -10.02 16.00
C GLU A 151 4.81 -9.59 14.69
N LEU A 152 5.87 -10.30 14.32
CA LEU A 152 6.57 -10.13 13.05
C LEU A 152 6.11 -11.19 12.05
N HIS A 153 5.77 -10.74 10.85
CA HIS A 153 5.30 -11.58 9.77
C HIS A 153 6.15 -11.34 8.52
N ASP A 154 6.71 -12.41 7.96
CA ASP A 154 7.40 -12.35 6.68
C ASP A 154 6.33 -12.43 5.58
N ILE A 155 6.22 -11.36 4.80
CA ILE A 155 5.20 -11.30 3.75
C ILE A 155 5.86 -11.44 2.38
N GLU A 156 5.37 -12.41 1.61
CA GLU A 156 5.90 -12.82 0.31
C GLU A 156 5.23 -12.14 -0.88
N ARG A 157 6.01 -11.97 -1.97
CA ARG A 157 5.49 -11.46 -3.23
C ARG A 157 4.25 -12.22 -3.68
N THR A 158 3.18 -11.48 -3.97
CA THR A 158 1.93 -12.07 -4.41
C THR A 158 1.66 -11.82 -5.88
N THR A 159 1.00 -12.78 -6.54
CA THR A 159 0.59 -12.66 -7.94
C THR A 159 -0.89 -12.31 -8.04
N SER A 160 -1.20 -11.20 -8.71
CA SER A 160 -2.56 -10.81 -9.05
C SER A 160 -2.83 -11.01 -10.55
N LYS A 161 -4.08 -11.33 -10.90
CA LYS A 161 -4.53 -11.50 -12.29
C LYS A 161 -5.57 -10.44 -12.64
N PHE A 162 -5.38 -9.75 -13.75
CA PHE A 162 -6.38 -8.80 -14.26
C PHE A 162 -6.47 -8.83 -15.79
N GLU A 163 -7.66 -8.52 -16.31
CA GLU A 163 -7.91 -8.46 -17.74
C GLU A 163 -7.70 -7.03 -18.25
N ILE A 164 -6.86 -6.85 -19.27
CA ILE A 164 -6.67 -5.54 -19.92
C ILE A 164 -7.67 -5.31 -21.05
N PHE A 165 -8.05 -6.39 -21.73
CA PHE A 165 -9.12 -6.42 -22.72
C PHE A 165 -9.57 -7.86 -22.98
N PRO A 166 -10.75 -8.08 -23.60
CA PRO A 166 -11.33 -9.40 -23.76
C PRO A 166 -10.33 -10.46 -24.28
N GLY A 167 -10.06 -11.45 -23.43
CA GLY A 167 -9.15 -12.57 -23.70
C GLY A 167 -7.66 -12.20 -23.68
N ALA A 168 -7.28 -11.16 -22.94
CA ALA A 168 -5.89 -10.82 -22.67
C ALA A 168 -5.71 -10.43 -21.20
N PHE A 169 -5.04 -11.33 -20.46
CA PHE A 169 -4.80 -11.21 -19.04
C PHE A 169 -3.33 -10.88 -18.76
N ILE A 170 -3.11 -10.22 -17.63
CA ILE A 170 -1.80 -10.00 -17.05
C ILE A 170 -1.76 -10.67 -15.68
N TYR A 171 -0.67 -11.38 -15.42
CA TYR A 171 -0.30 -11.80 -14.09
C TYR A 171 0.84 -10.91 -13.62
N ARG A 172 0.59 -10.17 -12.56
CA ARG A 172 1.54 -9.22 -11.96
C ARG A 172 2.00 -9.77 -10.63
N LYS A 173 3.30 -10.02 -10.49
CA LYS A 173 3.94 -10.42 -9.23
C LYS A 173 4.57 -9.20 -8.58
N MET A 174 4.07 -8.80 -7.41
CA MET A 174 4.54 -7.63 -6.66
C MET A 174 4.88 -8.06 -5.24
N PRO A 175 5.86 -7.45 -4.55
CA PRO A 175 5.93 -7.54 -3.10
C PRO A 175 4.61 -7.11 -2.48
N PRO A 176 4.33 -7.59 -1.27
CA PRO A 176 2.96 -7.93 -0.89
C PRO A 176 2.01 -6.75 -0.96
N ASP A 177 0.74 -7.08 -1.07
CA ASP A 177 -0.37 -6.19 -1.37
C ASP A 177 -0.59 -5.12 -0.26
N TYR A 178 0.33 -4.17 -0.13
CA TYR A 178 0.30 -3.05 0.80
C TYR A 178 -0.19 -1.78 0.11
N CYS A 179 -0.94 -0.98 0.85
CA CYS A 179 -0.96 0.47 0.63
C CYS A 179 -0.01 1.13 1.63
N ILE A 180 0.66 2.21 1.23
CA ILE A 180 1.20 3.17 2.22
C ILE A 180 -0.01 3.80 2.95
N CYS A 181 0.02 3.77 4.28
CA CYS A 181 -1.11 3.89 5.23
C CYS A 181 -2.01 5.13 5.19
N HIS A 182 -1.87 6.07 4.24
CA HIS A 182 -2.74 7.25 4.20
C HIS A 182 -3.74 7.24 3.03
N HIS A 183 -3.98 6.08 2.42
CA HIS A 183 -5.03 5.93 1.42
C HIS A 183 -6.43 6.02 2.04
N GLY A 184 -7.19 7.01 1.56
CA GLY A 184 -8.59 7.21 1.84
C GLY A 184 -9.34 5.92 1.61
N ALA A 185 -10.07 5.50 2.63
CA ALA A 185 -10.98 4.38 2.58
C ALA A 185 -12.00 4.61 1.45
N GLN A 186 -11.72 4.11 0.25
CA GLN A 186 -12.79 3.55 -0.55
C GLN A 186 -13.09 2.21 0.10
N MET A 187 -14.07 2.24 1.00
CA MET A 187 -14.84 1.06 1.39
C MET A 187 -15.01 0.19 0.14
N SER A 188 -14.60 -1.07 0.24
CA SER A 188 -14.76 -2.10 -0.77
C SER A 188 -16.25 -2.28 -1.08
N GLY A 189 -16.77 -1.42 -1.95
CA GLY A 189 -18.08 -1.56 -2.56
C GLY A 189 -18.02 -2.61 -3.66
N ASN A 190 -17.94 -3.88 -3.27
CA ASN A 190 -18.41 -5.01 -4.07
C ASN A 190 -19.43 -5.78 -3.22
N LEU A 191 -20.58 -5.14 -2.98
CA LEU A 191 -21.83 -5.86 -2.80
C LEU A 191 -22.42 -6.02 -4.19
N HIS A 192 -22.16 -7.17 -4.83
CA HIS A 192 -23.09 -7.89 -5.70
C HIS A 192 -22.58 -9.32 -5.86
#